data_AF-A0AAD9VMC4-F1
#
_entry.id   AF-A0AAD9VMC4-F1
#
_cell.length_a   1.000
_cell.length_b   1.000
_cell.length_c   1.000
_cell.angle_alpha   90.00
_cell.angle_beta   90.00
_cell.angle_gamma   90.00
#
_symmetry.space_group_name_H-M   'P 1'
#
loop_
_entity.id
_entity.type
_entity.pdbx_description
1 polymer ?
#
loop_
_entity_poly.entity_id
_entity_poly.type
_entity_poly.pdbx_seq_one_letter_code
_entity_poly.pdbx_strand_id
1 'polypeptide(L)'
;MVIIMNMVLIVHGFPNSTSALRFEWAWQHPHVSRRLKHVSRKKPNQKSFDFCLMVLSEMLKVGPWCRLPLIIRWLDDNFAETYSTSFSPPLHMPICYGKVVPRKVAKKISREKANGELKTEEDHPVLLCSICGLISEKNESLTCIKPSCRLIAHLICLARQFSTDDKILPIEGTCPSCNTNVLWGDLIRKMIGCYQDLQSDVDNSPFIVISDEDIVD
;
A
#
# COMPACT_ATOMS: atom_id res chain seq x y z
N MET A 1 17.37 24.81 -23.44
CA MET A 1 16.76 23.48 -23.25
C MET A 1 16.46 23.30 -21.77
N VAL A 2 15.25 23.63 -21.34
CA VAL A 2 14.75 23.34 -20.00
C VAL A 2 13.57 22.40 -20.22
N ILE A 3 13.82 21.09 -20.19
CA ILE A 3 12.73 20.13 -20.11
C ILE A 3 12.41 20.04 -18.62
N ILE A 4 11.41 20.79 -18.20
CA ILE A 4 10.71 20.50 -16.94
C ILE A 4 10.03 19.15 -17.18
N MET A 5 10.64 18.05 -16.74
CA MET A 5 9.96 16.76 -16.69
C MET A 5 8.89 16.87 -15.61
N ASN A 6 7.67 17.26 -16.00
CA ASN A 6 6.53 17.19 -15.10
C ASN A 6 6.39 15.74 -14.62
N MET A 7 6.41 15.54 -13.30
CA MET A 7 6.11 14.24 -12.71
C MET A 7 4.61 14.00 -12.89
N VAL A 8 4.24 13.04 -13.74
CA VAL A 8 2.84 12.74 -14.06
C VAL A 8 2.26 11.58 -13.25
N LEU A 9 3.10 10.64 -12.83
CA LEU A 9 2.71 9.45 -12.08
C LEU A 9 3.83 9.06 -11.13
N ILE A 10 3.47 8.60 -9.94
CA ILE A 10 4.40 7.98 -8.99
C ILE A 10 3.85 6.66 -8.46
N VAL A 11 4.77 5.78 -8.08
CA VAL A 11 4.45 4.55 -7.36
C VAL A 11 5.10 4.64 -5.99
N HIS A 12 4.33 4.43 -4.93
CA HIS A 12 4.81 4.54 -3.56
C HIS A 12 4.22 3.45 -2.65
N GLY A 13 4.64 3.39 -1.38
CA GLY A 13 4.24 2.32 -0.46
C GLY A 13 5.22 1.14 -0.40
N PHE A 14 6.43 1.30 -0.94
CA PHE A 14 7.49 0.32 -0.79
C PHE A 14 7.86 0.14 0.69
N PRO A 15 8.17 -1.09 1.13
CA PRO A 15 8.53 -1.37 2.52
C PRO A 15 9.88 -0.76 2.91
N ASN A 16 10.75 -0.47 1.95
CA ASN A 16 12.06 0.16 2.14
C ASN A 16 12.60 0.75 0.83
N SER A 17 13.63 1.59 0.95
CA SER A 17 14.30 2.24 -0.19
C SER A 17 14.94 1.23 -1.16
N THR A 18 15.50 0.13 -0.66
CA THR A 18 16.09 -0.91 -1.52
C THR A 18 15.06 -1.54 -2.45
N SER A 19 13.84 -1.78 -1.97
CA SER A 19 12.76 -2.34 -2.79
C SER A 19 12.30 -1.34 -3.85
N ALA A 20 12.23 -0.05 -3.50
CA ALA A 20 11.93 1.03 -4.43
C ALA A 20 13.01 1.15 -5.52
N LEU A 21 14.29 1.14 -5.15
CA LEU A 21 15.41 1.20 -6.10
C LEU A 21 15.43 0.00 -7.05
N ARG A 22 15.15 -1.20 -6.54
CA ARG A 22 15.05 -2.40 -7.39
C ARG A 22 13.88 -2.33 -8.36
N PHE A 23 12.78 -1.69 -7.96
CA PHE A 23 11.66 -1.42 -8.84
C PHE A 23 12.05 -0.39 -9.90
N GLU A 24 12.57 0.77 -9.50
CA GLU A 24 13.00 1.83 -10.42
C GLU A 24 13.97 1.30 -11.48
N TRP A 25 15.01 0.56 -11.06
CA TRP A 25 15.99 -0.01 -11.98
C TRP A 25 15.34 -0.98 -12.98
N ALA A 26 14.46 -1.86 -12.50
CA ALA A 26 13.77 -2.81 -13.38
C ALA A 26 12.86 -2.10 -14.38
N TRP A 27 12.26 -0.97 -13.99
CA TRP A 27 11.41 -0.16 -14.85
C TRP A 27 12.22 0.61 -15.91
N GLN A 28 13.40 1.11 -15.55
CA GLN A 28 14.34 1.76 -16.49
C GLN A 28 14.99 0.76 -17.45
N HIS A 29 15.17 -0.50 -17.01
CA HIS A 29 15.88 -1.54 -17.74
C HIS A 29 15.06 -2.84 -17.90
N PRO A 30 13.88 -2.82 -18.54
CA PRO A 30 12.98 -3.98 -18.58
C PRO A 30 13.62 -5.19 -19.26
N HIS A 31 14.40 -5.00 -20.32
CA HIS A 31 15.00 -6.10 -21.08
C HIS A 31 16.22 -6.74 -20.40
N VAL A 32 16.84 -6.03 -19.44
CA VAL A 32 17.94 -6.57 -18.63
C VAL A 32 17.39 -7.26 -17.38
N SER A 33 16.23 -6.80 -16.90
CA SER A 33 15.56 -7.38 -15.74
C SER A 33 15.14 -8.83 -15.98
N ARG A 34 15.66 -9.74 -15.17
CA ARG A 34 15.30 -11.17 -15.21
C ARG A 34 13.79 -11.42 -15.07
N ARG A 35 13.07 -10.52 -14.42
CA ARG A 35 11.63 -10.63 -14.11
C ARG A 35 10.72 -10.08 -15.20
N LEU A 36 11.29 -9.45 -16.23
CA LEU A 36 10.56 -8.79 -17.31
C LEU A 36 11.01 -9.31 -18.69
N LYS A 37 11.56 -10.53 -18.74
CA LYS A 37 11.95 -11.18 -20.00
C LYS A 37 10.77 -11.38 -20.96
N HIS A 38 9.56 -11.49 -20.42
CA HIS A 38 8.32 -11.62 -21.19
C HIS A 38 7.86 -10.28 -21.79
N VAL A 39 8.40 -9.15 -21.33
CA VAL A 39 8.00 -7.83 -21.80
C VAL A 39 8.61 -7.57 -23.18
N SER A 40 7.74 -7.33 -24.15
CA SER A 40 8.13 -7.02 -25.53
C SER A 40 8.93 -5.72 -25.62
N ARG A 41 9.82 -5.63 -26.62
CA ARG A 41 10.56 -4.40 -26.91
C ARG A 41 9.63 -3.29 -27.40
N LYS A 42 10.01 -2.05 -27.09
CA LYS A 42 9.32 -0.85 -27.58
C LYS A 42 9.26 -0.88 -29.11
N LYS A 43 8.06 -0.68 -29.67
CA LYS A 43 7.87 -0.56 -31.12
C LYS A 43 8.37 0.81 -31.60
N PRO A 44 8.91 0.94 -32.83
CA PRO A 44 9.45 2.22 -33.33
C PRO A 44 8.48 3.41 -33.22
N ASN A 45 7.18 3.18 -33.47
CA ASN A 45 6.15 4.22 -33.46
C ASN A 45 5.41 4.35 -32.12
N GLN A 46 5.82 3.63 -31.08
CA GLN A 46 5.17 3.67 -29.77
C GLN A 46 5.66 4.88 -28.98
N LYS A 47 4.75 5.65 -28.38
CA LYS A 47 5.14 6.74 -27.49
C LYS A 47 5.90 6.18 -26.30
N SER A 48 6.89 6.95 -25.83
CA SER A 48 7.72 6.49 -24.71
C SER A 48 6.90 6.30 -23.44
N PHE A 49 5.90 7.16 -23.20
CA PHE A 49 5.04 7.07 -22.03
C PHE A 49 4.18 5.80 -22.05
N ASP A 50 3.51 5.50 -23.17
CA ASP A 50 2.71 4.28 -23.35
C ASP A 50 3.54 3.02 -23.08
N PHE A 51 4.78 3.01 -23.56
CA PHE A 51 5.70 1.91 -23.29
C PHE A 51 6.04 1.80 -21.80
N CYS A 52 6.39 2.91 -21.14
CA CYS A 52 6.67 2.92 -19.70
C CYS A 52 5.46 2.47 -18.87
N LEU A 53 4.25 2.89 -19.24
CA LEU A 53 3.02 2.51 -18.54
C LEU A 53 2.68 1.02 -18.72
N MET A 54 2.93 0.48 -19.91
CA MET A 54 2.81 -0.96 -20.17
C MET A 54 3.81 -1.76 -19.33
N VAL A 55 5.08 -1.35 -19.30
CA VAL A 55 6.11 -2.00 -18.46
C VAL A 55 5.70 -1.93 -16.99
N LEU A 56 5.21 -0.78 -16.53
CA LEU A 56 4.71 -0.62 -15.16
C LEU A 56 3.57 -1.61 -14.86
N SER A 57 2.58 -1.71 -15.74
CA SER A 57 1.46 -2.66 -15.60
C SER A 57 1.95 -4.10 -15.46
N GLU A 58 2.94 -4.50 -16.28
CA GLU A 58 3.56 -5.82 -16.19
C GLU A 58 4.34 -6.03 -14.89
N MET A 59 5.07 -5.02 -14.43
CA MET A 59 5.80 -5.08 -13.16
C MET A 59 4.87 -5.28 -11.97
N LEU A 60 3.71 -4.63 -11.94
CA LEU A 60 2.76 -4.78 -10.83
C LEU A 60 2.13 -6.18 -10.75
N LYS A 61 2.18 -6.96 -11.84
CA LYS A 61 1.61 -8.32 -11.91
C LYS A 61 2.62 -9.43 -11.61
N VAL A 62 3.92 -9.13 -11.66
CA VAL A 62 4.97 -10.14 -11.43
C VAL A 62 5.64 -10.02 -10.06
N GLY A 63 6.13 -11.17 -9.58
CA GLY A 63 6.90 -11.24 -8.34
C GLY A 63 8.22 -10.47 -8.45
N PRO A 64 8.64 -9.73 -7.42
CA PRO A 64 8.12 -9.73 -6.06
C PRO A 64 7.10 -8.61 -5.80
N TRP A 65 6.81 -7.78 -6.79
CA TRP A 65 6.08 -6.53 -6.59
C TRP A 65 4.57 -6.73 -6.45
N CYS A 66 4.02 -7.76 -7.10
CA CYS A 66 2.59 -8.10 -7.09
C CYS A 66 1.97 -8.48 -5.73
N ARG A 67 2.77 -8.50 -4.65
CA ARG A 67 2.28 -8.70 -3.28
C ARG A 67 2.60 -7.53 -2.35
N LEU A 68 3.32 -6.53 -2.86
CA LEU A 68 3.62 -5.33 -2.09
C LEU A 68 2.37 -4.44 -2.08
N PRO A 69 2.09 -3.74 -0.97
CA PRO A 69 0.95 -2.83 -0.88
C PRO A 69 1.27 -1.51 -1.59
N LEU A 70 1.57 -1.55 -2.90
CA LEU A 70 1.94 -0.36 -3.67
C LEU A 70 0.70 0.49 -3.98
N ILE A 71 0.91 1.80 -4.05
CA ILE A 71 -0.09 2.79 -4.45
C ILE A 71 0.42 3.47 -5.71
N ILE A 72 -0.45 3.58 -6.70
CA ILE A 72 -0.18 4.32 -7.93
C ILE A 72 -0.88 5.66 -7.79
N ARG A 73 -0.16 6.76 -7.95
CA ARG A 73 -0.72 8.11 -7.84
C ARG A 73 -0.47 8.89 -9.10
N TRP A 74 -1.55 9.31 -9.75
CA TRP A 74 -1.54 10.31 -10.81
C TRP A 74 -1.36 11.70 -10.19
N LEU A 75 -0.44 12.47 -10.77
CA LEU A 75 -0.13 13.85 -10.35
C LEU A 75 -0.64 14.89 -11.36
N ASP A 76 -1.07 14.42 -12.54
CA ASP A 76 -1.59 15.21 -13.64
C ASP A 76 -2.89 14.58 -14.14
N ASP A 77 -3.99 15.33 -14.02
CA ASP A 77 -5.34 14.85 -14.31
C ASP A 77 -5.56 14.58 -15.81
N ASN A 78 -4.92 15.36 -16.69
CA ASN A 78 -5.04 15.15 -18.14
C ASN A 78 -4.43 13.81 -18.55
N PHE A 79 -3.28 13.45 -17.94
CA PHE A 79 -2.66 12.16 -18.17
C PHE A 79 -3.50 11.03 -17.55
N ALA A 80 -4.03 11.22 -16.35
CA ALA A 80 -4.94 10.26 -15.73
C ALA A 80 -6.13 9.94 -16.65
N GLU A 81 -6.85 10.95 -17.13
CA GLU A 81 -8.01 10.77 -18.02
C GLU A 81 -7.62 10.01 -19.29
N THR A 82 -6.51 10.41 -19.92
CA THR A 82 -6.05 9.81 -21.18
C THR A 82 -5.70 8.33 -21.05
N TYR A 83 -5.15 7.90 -19.91
CA TYR A 83 -4.57 6.55 -19.77
C TYR A 83 -5.31 5.63 -18.78
N SER A 84 -6.28 6.14 -18.03
CA SER A 84 -7.02 5.41 -16.98
C SER A 84 -7.61 4.08 -17.45
N THR A 85 -8.17 4.03 -18.67
CA THR A 85 -8.79 2.82 -19.24
C THR A 85 -7.78 1.76 -19.65
N SER A 86 -6.54 2.17 -19.96
CA SER A 86 -5.47 1.28 -20.45
C SER A 86 -4.60 0.71 -19.32
N PHE A 87 -4.78 1.19 -18.08
CA PHE A 87 -3.94 0.86 -16.95
C PHE A 87 -4.77 0.32 -15.78
N SER A 88 -4.73 -1.01 -15.59
CA SER A 88 -5.41 -1.69 -14.49
C SER A 88 -4.38 -2.44 -13.62
N PRO A 89 -4.00 -1.89 -12.45
CA PRO A 89 -3.17 -2.58 -11.49
C PRO A 89 -3.97 -3.68 -10.75
N PRO A 90 -3.30 -4.60 -10.03
CA PRO A 90 -3.98 -5.56 -9.16
C PRO A 90 -4.93 -4.87 -8.16
N LEU A 91 -6.05 -5.51 -7.82
CA LEU A 91 -7.12 -4.93 -6.98
C LEU A 91 -6.65 -4.39 -5.62
N HIS A 92 -5.61 -4.98 -5.03
CA HIS A 92 -5.06 -4.55 -3.74
C HIS A 92 -4.11 -3.34 -3.84
N MET A 93 -3.86 -2.83 -5.05
CA MET A 93 -3.02 -1.66 -5.32
C MET A 93 -3.89 -0.49 -5.78
N PRO A 94 -4.23 0.44 -4.87
CA PRO A 94 -5.15 1.51 -5.22
C PRO A 94 -4.51 2.54 -6.16
N ILE A 95 -5.34 3.12 -7.02
CA ILE A 95 -5.02 4.32 -7.80
C ILE A 95 -5.52 5.54 -7.03
N CYS A 96 -4.66 6.54 -6.87
CA CYS A 96 -4.98 7.83 -6.28
C CYS A 96 -4.70 8.97 -7.26
N TYR A 97 -5.29 10.13 -7.01
CA TYR A 97 -5.10 11.34 -7.82
C TYR A 97 -4.61 12.50 -6.95
N GLY A 98 -4.05 13.53 -7.59
CA GLY A 98 -3.60 14.75 -6.92
C GLY A 98 -2.16 14.71 -6.40
N LYS A 99 -1.65 15.92 -6.12
CA LYS A 99 -0.24 16.18 -5.76
C LYS A 99 0.15 15.54 -4.43
N VAL A 100 1.43 15.23 -4.28
CA VAL A 100 1.99 14.78 -2.98
C VAL A 100 2.21 16.00 -2.09
N VAL A 101 1.56 16.01 -0.92
CA VAL A 101 1.79 17.03 0.09
C VAL A 101 2.84 16.52 1.09
N PRO A 102 4.01 17.18 1.22
CA PRO A 102 4.99 16.82 2.24
C PRO A 102 4.40 17.14 3.62
N ARG A 103 4.18 16.11 4.45
CA ARG A 103 3.83 16.32 5.85
C ARG A 103 5.04 16.07 6.74
N LYS A 104 5.37 17.04 7.58
CA LYS A 104 6.37 16.86 8.64
C LYS A 104 5.82 15.79 9.58
N VAL A 105 6.46 14.62 9.60
CA VAL A 105 6.18 13.61 10.62
C VAL A 105 6.49 14.25 11.95
N ALA A 106 5.47 14.58 12.74
CA ALA A 106 5.68 15.00 14.10
C ALA A 106 6.29 13.78 14.82
N LYS A 107 7.61 13.79 15.00
CA LYS A 107 8.26 12.83 15.89
C LYS A 107 7.50 12.91 17.20
N LYS A 108 6.85 11.83 17.62
CA LYS A 108 6.57 11.62 19.03
C LYS A 108 7.94 11.51 19.70
N ILE A 109 8.49 12.67 20.06
CA ILE A 109 9.53 12.74 21.08
C ILE A 109 8.79 12.29 22.34
N SER A 110 9.01 11.04 22.74
CA SER A 110 8.88 10.67 24.13
C SER A 110 9.81 11.58 24.90
N ARG A 111 9.28 12.71 25.38
CA ARG A 111 9.94 13.51 26.41
C ARG A 111 9.93 12.64 27.66
N GLU A 112 10.94 11.82 27.83
CA GLU A 112 11.40 11.45 29.15
C GLU A 112 11.87 12.75 29.80
N LYS A 113 10.96 13.40 30.51
CA LYS A 113 11.34 14.43 31.47
C LYS A 113 12.13 13.72 32.55
N ALA A 114 13.45 13.89 32.52
CA ALA A 114 14.28 13.79 33.70
C ALA A 114 13.84 14.88 34.68
N ASN A 115 12.85 14.57 35.51
CA ASN A 115 12.61 15.20 36.80
C ASN A 115 12.25 14.06 37.74
N GLY A 116 13.12 13.83 38.72
CA GLY A 116 12.95 12.79 39.73
C GLY A 116 11.72 13.08 40.57
N GLU A 117 10.63 12.39 40.27
CA GLU A 117 9.52 12.15 41.18
C GLU A 117 9.10 10.70 40.96
N LEU A 118 9.13 9.95 42.05
CA LEU A 118 8.74 8.54 42.15
C LEU A 118 7.28 8.40 41.72
N LYS A 119 7.06 8.06 40.44
CA LYS A 119 5.74 7.70 39.94
C LYS A 119 5.54 6.21 40.19
N THR A 120 4.57 5.93 41.04
CA THR A 120 3.93 4.64 41.25
C THR A 120 3.67 3.98 39.90
N GLU A 121 3.90 2.66 39.85
CA GLU A 121 3.65 1.76 38.73
C GLU A 121 2.16 1.80 38.34
N GLU A 122 1.77 2.77 37.52
CA GLU A 122 0.40 2.86 36.99
C GLU A 122 0.24 1.84 35.88
N ASP A 123 -0.68 0.89 36.07
CA ASP A 123 -1.11 -0.19 35.17
C ASP A 123 -1.08 0.22 33.69
N HIS A 124 0.01 -0.12 32.99
CA HIS A 124 -0.02 -0.15 31.54
C HIS A 124 -0.94 -1.31 31.12
N PRO A 125 -2.00 -1.05 30.34
CA PRO A 125 -2.92 -2.11 29.95
C PRO A 125 -2.16 -3.19 29.18
N VAL A 126 -2.15 -4.40 29.73
CA VAL A 126 -1.56 -5.57 29.08
C VAL A 126 -2.39 -5.88 27.83
N LEU A 127 -1.77 -5.76 26.66
CA LEU A 127 -2.43 -6.09 25.40
C LEU A 127 -2.23 -7.59 25.14
N LEU A 128 -3.33 -8.33 24.99
CA LEU A 128 -3.30 -9.76 24.67
C LEU A 128 -3.64 -9.96 23.19
N CYS A 129 -2.87 -10.82 22.53
CA CYS A 129 -3.16 -11.24 21.17
C CYS A 129 -4.42 -12.11 21.14
N SER A 130 -5.42 -11.72 20.36
CA SER A 130 -6.69 -12.43 20.19
C SER A 130 -6.55 -13.80 19.51
N ILE A 131 -5.37 -14.13 18.97
CA ILE A 131 -5.11 -15.38 18.25
C ILE A 131 -4.40 -16.40 19.15
N CYS A 132 -3.31 -16.01 19.81
CA CYS A 132 -2.52 -16.94 20.64
C CYS A 132 -2.69 -16.73 22.15
N GLY A 133 -3.39 -15.68 22.59
CA GLY A 133 -3.60 -15.36 24.00
C GLY A 133 -2.39 -14.80 24.74
N LEU A 134 -1.23 -14.66 24.08
CA LEU A 134 -0.01 -14.14 24.70
C LEU A 134 0.06 -12.61 24.67
N ILE A 135 0.89 -12.05 25.54
CA ILE A 135 1.15 -10.60 25.64
C ILE A 135 1.74 -10.08 24.32
N SER A 136 1.29 -8.90 23.91
CA SER A 136 1.72 -8.22 22.70
C SER A 136 2.17 -6.80 23.02
N GLU A 137 3.30 -6.39 22.45
CA GLU A 137 3.77 -5.02 22.59
C GLU A 137 2.95 -4.07 21.70
N LYS A 138 2.63 -2.88 22.21
CA LYS A 138 1.79 -1.90 21.50
C LYS A 138 2.37 -1.51 20.12
N ASN A 139 3.69 -1.47 19.99
CA ASN A 139 4.37 -1.09 18.74
C ASN A 139 4.44 -2.24 17.73
N GLU A 140 4.19 -3.49 18.15
CA GLU A 140 4.29 -4.69 17.31
C GLU A 140 2.92 -5.36 17.05
N SER A 141 1.85 -4.74 17.54
CA SER A 141 0.49 -5.24 17.45
C SER A 141 -0.25 -4.69 16.23
N LEU A 142 -0.90 -5.57 15.49
CA LEU A 142 -1.88 -5.21 14.46
C LEU A 142 -3.25 -5.01 15.09
N THR A 143 -3.97 -4.00 14.59
CA THR A 143 -5.37 -3.75 14.92
C THR A 143 -6.20 -3.68 13.65
N CYS A 144 -7.45 -4.13 13.71
CA CYS A 144 -8.34 -4.09 12.54
C CYS A 144 -8.55 -2.64 12.04
N ILE A 145 -8.73 -2.47 10.74
CA ILE A 145 -9.02 -1.14 10.13
C ILE A 145 -10.35 -0.56 10.62
N LYS A 146 -11.34 -1.41 10.93
CA LYS A 146 -12.66 -0.98 11.40
C LYS A 146 -12.54 -0.38 12.83
N PRO A 147 -12.90 0.90 13.05
CA PRO A 147 -12.72 1.55 14.36
C PRO A 147 -13.48 0.88 15.52
N SER A 148 -14.62 0.25 15.23
CA SER A 148 -15.41 -0.47 16.24
C SER A 148 -14.92 -1.89 16.53
N CYS A 149 -13.94 -2.40 15.78
CA CYS A 149 -13.37 -3.72 16.01
C CYS A 149 -12.26 -3.66 17.06
N ARG A 150 -12.26 -4.63 17.98
CA ARG A 150 -11.27 -4.74 19.08
C ARG A 150 -10.18 -5.78 18.81
N LEU A 151 -9.99 -6.20 17.57
CA LEU A 151 -8.90 -7.12 17.22
C LEU A 151 -7.56 -6.51 17.62
N ILE A 152 -6.80 -7.26 18.41
CA ILE A 152 -5.39 -7.01 18.68
C ILE A 152 -4.67 -8.33 18.40
N ALA A 153 -3.69 -8.33 17.51
CA ALA A 153 -2.95 -9.54 17.18
C ALA A 153 -1.47 -9.24 16.98
N HIS A 154 -0.59 -10.19 17.30
CA HIS A 154 0.79 -10.12 16.83
C HIS A 154 0.82 -10.09 15.31
N LEU A 155 1.79 -9.36 14.76
CA LEU A 155 2.09 -9.34 13.32
C LEU A 155 2.16 -10.75 12.73
N ILE A 156 2.92 -11.64 13.37
CA ILE A 156 3.16 -13.00 12.88
C ILE A 156 1.90 -13.88 12.98
N CYS A 157 1.12 -13.75 14.05
CA CYS A 157 -0.10 -14.53 14.24
C CYS A 157 -1.12 -14.21 13.14
N LEU A 158 -1.37 -12.93 12.89
CA LEU A 158 -2.31 -12.52 11.86
C LEU A 158 -1.78 -12.81 10.45
N ALA A 159 -0.47 -12.64 10.23
CA ALA A 159 0.17 -13.01 8.96
C ALA A 159 -0.04 -14.49 8.64
N ARG A 160 0.19 -15.39 9.61
CA ARG A 160 -0.01 -16.84 9.43
C ARG A 160 -1.46 -17.17 9.12
N GLN A 161 -2.41 -16.51 9.77
CA GLN A 161 -3.83 -16.74 9.52
C GLN A 161 -4.26 -16.29 8.11
N PHE A 162 -3.64 -15.23 7.56
CA PHE A 162 -3.96 -14.72 6.22
C PHE A 162 -3.11 -15.34 5.11
N SER A 163 -2.00 -16.00 5.47
CA SER A 163 -1.10 -16.62 4.50
C SER A 163 -1.68 -17.92 3.99
N THR A 164 -1.48 -18.19 2.72
CA THR A 164 -1.65 -19.52 2.13
C THR A 164 -0.29 -20.22 2.08
N ASP A 165 -0.27 -21.56 2.09
CA ASP A 165 0.91 -22.40 2.42
C ASP A 165 2.20 -22.07 1.64
N ASP A 166 2.11 -21.45 0.47
CA ASP A 166 3.28 -21.13 -0.38
C ASP A 166 3.73 -19.66 -0.36
N LYS A 167 3.06 -18.76 0.38
CA LYS A 167 3.31 -17.31 0.29
C LYS A 167 3.44 -16.64 1.64
N ILE A 168 4.62 -16.10 1.91
CA ILE A 168 4.99 -15.46 3.19
C ILE A 168 4.26 -14.14 3.45
N LEU A 169 4.00 -13.35 2.40
CA LEU A 169 3.38 -12.01 2.55
C LEU A 169 1.92 -12.07 2.13
N PRO A 170 0.93 -11.95 3.04
CA PRO A 170 -0.48 -11.89 2.66
C PRO A 170 -0.81 -10.66 1.81
N ILE A 171 -1.85 -10.76 0.98
CA ILE A 171 -2.42 -9.61 0.26
C ILE A 171 -3.63 -9.09 1.02
N GLU A 172 -4.52 -9.99 1.42
CA GLU A 172 -5.76 -9.73 2.12
C GLU A 172 -6.07 -10.89 3.07
N GLY A 173 -7.07 -10.69 3.93
CA GLY A 173 -7.63 -11.75 4.76
C GLY A 173 -8.87 -11.29 5.50
N THR A 174 -9.54 -12.23 6.15
CA THR A 174 -10.77 -11.96 6.91
C THR A 174 -10.45 -11.78 8.38
N CYS A 175 -10.83 -10.63 8.94
CA CYS A 175 -10.60 -10.32 10.35
C CYS A 175 -11.30 -11.34 11.27
N PRO A 176 -10.58 -12.02 12.19
CA PRO A 176 -11.17 -13.05 13.03
C PRO A 176 -12.16 -12.51 14.08
N SER A 177 -12.14 -11.21 14.39
CA SER A 177 -13.03 -10.62 15.40
C SER A 177 -14.31 -10.00 14.82
N CYS A 178 -14.28 -9.46 13.61
CA CYS A 178 -15.45 -8.77 13.02
C CYS A 178 -15.84 -9.29 11.62
N ASN A 179 -15.16 -10.32 11.13
CA ASN A 179 -15.40 -10.97 9.83
C ASN A 179 -15.34 -10.01 8.61
N THR A 180 -14.74 -8.84 8.77
CA THR A 180 -14.54 -7.89 7.66
C THR A 180 -13.30 -8.30 6.87
N ASN A 181 -13.42 -8.33 5.54
CA ASN A 181 -12.26 -8.49 4.66
C ASN A 181 -11.39 -7.23 4.72
N VAL A 182 -10.09 -7.43 4.89
CA VAL A 182 -9.12 -6.35 5.07
C VAL A 182 -7.89 -6.60 4.21
N LEU A 183 -7.31 -5.53 3.66
CA LEU A 183 -6.04 -5.60 2.97
C LEU A 183 -4.90 -5.63 3.98
N TRP A 184 -3.93 -6.51 3.76
CA TRP A 184 -2.73 -6.61 4.59
C TRP A 184 -1.95 -5.30 4.60
N GLY A 185 -1.86 -4.65 3.44
CA GLY A 185 -1.23 -3.33 3.28
C GLY A 185 -1.80 -2.28 4.22
N ASP A 186 -3.11 -2.27 4.41
CA ASP A 186 -3.80 -1.29 5.23
C ASP A 186 -3.51 -1.49 6.72
N LEU A 187 -3.48 -2.75 7.17
CA LEU A 187 -3.10 -3.10 8.54
C LEU A 187 -1.66 -2.66 8.85
N ILE A 188 -0.72 -2.93 7.95
CA ILE A 188 0.69 -2.58 8.12
C ILE A 188 0.90 -1.07 8.12
N ARG A 189 0.26 -0.35 7.19
CA ARG A 189 0.28 1.11 7.17
C ARG A 189 -0.33 1.70 8.45
N LYS A 190 -1.39 1.09 8.98
CA LYS A 190 -2.03 1.54 10.23
C LYS A 190 -1.08 1.36 11.41
N MET A 191 -0.40 0.21 11.47
CA MET A 191 0.61 -0.10 12.47
C MET A 191 1.80 0.86 12.45
N ILE A 192 2.35 1.16 11.25
CA ILE A 192 3.48 2.08 11.08
C ILE A 192 3.07 3.54 11.34
N GLY A 193 1.77 3.83 11.43
CA GLY A 193 1.25 5.19 11.62
C GLY A 193 1.16 6.01 10.32
N CYS A 194 1.23 5.36 9.15
CA CYS A 194 1.01 6.02 7.86
C CYS A 194 -0.46 6.40 7.61
N TYR A 195 -1.40 5.96 8.45
CA TYR A 195 -2.84 6.26 8.35
C TYR A 195 -3.30 7.52 9.08
N GLN A 196 -2.40 8.32 9.66
CA GLN A 196 -2.84 9.46 10.47
C GLN A 196 -3.63 10.53 9.70
N ASP A 197 -3.74 10.50 8.37
CA ASP A 197 -4.60 11.43 7.63
C ASP A 197 -5.20 10.85 6.34
N LEU A 198 -6.09 9.86 6.44
CA LEU A 198 -7.11 9.59 5.41
C LEU A 198 -8.50 10.14 5.82
N GLN A 199 -8.55 11.08 6.78
CA GLN A 199 -9.78 11.81 7.04
C GLN A 199 -10.12 12.69 5.82
N SER A 200 -11.14 12.22 5.11
CA SER A 200 -12.04 12.95 4.20
C SER A 200 -11.39 13.65 3.01
N ASP A 201 -11.14 12.89 1.95
CA ASP A 201 -11.64 13.23 0.60
C ASP A 201 -12.66 12.15 0.17
N VAL A 202 -13.62 11.86 1.06
CA VAL A 202 -14.74 10.94 0.76
C VAL A 202 -15.81 11.62 -0.10
N ASP A 203 -15.68 12.93 -0.39
CA ASP A 203 -16.70 13.68 -1.13
C ASP A 203 -16.39 13.90 -2.62
N ASN A 204 -15.37 13.26 -3.21
CA ASN A 204 -15.25 13.27 -4.67
C ASN A 204 -14.39 12.12 -5.22
N SER A 205 -15.01 10.95 -5.36
CA SER A 205 -14.68 10.05 -6.46
C SER A 205 -15.90 9.16 -6.75
N PRO A 206 -16.38 9.10 -8.00
CA PRO A 206 -17.43 8.17 -8.38
C PRO A 206 -16.83 6.76 -8.32
N PHE A 207 -17.26 5.98 -7.33
CA PHE A 207 -17.25 4.53 -7.47
C PHE A 207 -18.15 4.20 -8.66
N ILE A 208 -17.57 3.98 -9.84
CA ILE A 208 -18.24 3.20 -10.87
C ILE A 208 -18.26 1.78 -10.34
N VAL A 209 -19.33 1.47 -9.61
CA VAL A 209 -19.82 0.12 -9.48
C VAL A 209 -20.26 -0.27 -10.89
N ILE A 210 -19.49 -1.12 -11.56
CA ILE A 210 -20.01 -1.82 -12.73
C ILE A 210 -21.04 -2.80 -12.16
N SER A 211 -22.31 -2.40 -12.22
CA SER A 211 -23.44 -3.29 -12.00
C SER A 211 -23.58 -4.21 -13.20
N ASP A 212 -23.67 -5.52 -12.94
CA ASP A 212 -23.94 -6.59 -13.92
C ASP A 212 -25.40 -6.55 -14.43
N GLU A 213 -25.90 -5.40 -14.91
CA GLU A 213 -27.29 -5.27 -15.37
C GLU A 213 -27.50 -4.76 -16.81
N ASP A 214 -26.46 -4.55 -17.62
CA ASP A 214 -26.63 -4.15 -19.04
C ASP A 214 -26.16 -5.22 -20.03
N ILE A 215 -26.59 -6.47 -19.81
CA ILE A 215 -26.69 -7.48 -20.89
C ILE A 215 -28.14 -7.94 -20.94
N VAL A 216 -28.98 -7.19 -21.66
CA VAL A 216 -30.18 -7.67 -22.38
C VAL A 216 -30.71 -6.56 -23.28
N ASP A 217 -30.26 -6.52 -24.54
CA ASP A 217 -31.02 -6.85 -25.77
C ASP A 217 -30.24 -6.33 -27.01
#